data_AF-A0A2V5ZDT6-F1
#
_entry.id   AF-A0A2V5ZDT6-F1
#
_cell.length_a   1.000
_cell.length_b   1.000
_cell.length_c   1.000
_cell.angle_alpha   90.00
_cell.angle_beta   90.00
_cell.angle_gamma   90.00
#
_symmetry.space_group_name_H-M   'P 1'
#
loop_
_entity.id
_entity.type
_entity.pdbx_description
1 polymer ?
#
loop_
_entity_poly.entity_id
_entity_poly.type
_entity_poly.pdbx_seq_one_letter_code
_entity_poly.pdbx_strand_id
1 'polypeptide(L)'
;YHANLGKGFDEKCVKFLRVNYDGLVERVRQGGTDEKILNWCFTVGRKPSDDDVYVWNEFMRKRGWNDEVSEIVNRRKAEAGMSDRSDIQTSFQFIDADEGRLPKSW
;
A
#
# COMPACT_ATOMS: atom_id res chain seq x y z
N TYR A 1 -13.12 -5.20 -13.41
CA TYR A 1 -12.44 -6.12 -12.48
C TYR A 1 -10.96 -5.77 -12.51
N HIS A 2 -10.39 -5.32 -11.39
CA HIS A 2 -8.96 -5.05 -11.30
C HIS A 2 -8.31 -6.24 -10.58
N ALA A 3 -7.38 -6.92 -11.25
CA ALA A 3 -6.65 -8.02 -10.64
C ALA A 3 -5.95 -7.53 -9.36
N ASN A 4 -6.06 -8.31 -8.28
CA ASN A 4 -5.50 -8.00 -6.95
C ASN A 4 -6.12 -6.84 -6.18
N LEU A 5 -7.21 -6.24 -6.65
CA LEU A 5 -7.97 -5.26 -5.87
C LEU A 5 -8.43 -5.88 -4.53
N GLY A 6 -8.08 -5.23 -3.41
CA GLY A 6 -8.36 -5.73 -2.06
C GLY A 6 -7.36 -6.75 -1.53
N LYS A 7 -6.28 -7.05 -2.27
CA LYS A 7 -5.22 -7.99 -1.87
C LYS A 7 -3.90 -7.25 -1.68
N GLY A 8 -2.92 -7.91 -1.06
CA GLY A 8 -1.58 -7.34 -0.91
C GLY A 8 -1.56 -6.12 0.02
N PHE A 9 -1.23 -4.94 -0.50
CA PHE A 9 -1.17 -3.71 0.32
C PHE A 9 -2.53 -3.23 0.80
N ASP A 10 -3.57 -3.40 -0.01
CA ASP A 10 -4.95 -3.08 0.39
C ASP A 10 -5.35 -3.92 1.62
N GLU A 11 -5.13 -5.24 1.53
CA GLU A 11 -5.41 -6.18 2.62
C GLU A 11 -4.64 -5.83 3.89
N LYS A 12 -3.34 -5.51 3.76
CA LYS A 12 -2.51 -5.11 4.90
C LYS A 12 -3.04 -3.82 5.52
N CYS A 13 -3.43 -2.82 4.72
CA CYS A 13 -3.97 -1.55 5.20
C CYS A 13 -5.31 -1.73 5.94
N VAL A 14 -6.25 -2.50 5.39
CA VAL A 14 -7.53 -2.74 6.07
C VAL A 14 -7.38 -3.58 7.33
N LYS A 15 -6.43 -4.54 7.37
CA LYS A 15 -6.06 -5.26 8.61
C LYS A 15 -5.45 -4.32 9.65
N PHE A 16 -4.61 -3.38 9.23
CA PHE A 16 -4.10 -2.33 10.10
C PHE A 16 -5.25 -1.44 10.62
N LEU A 17 -6.26 -1.12 9.83
CA LEU A 17 -7.42 -0.37 10.34
C LEU A 17 -8.45 -1.24 11.08
N ARG A 18 -8.29 -2.58 11.09
CA ARG A 18 -9.28 -3.56 11.57
C ARG A 18 -10.64 -3.40 10.89
N VAL A 19 -10.64 -3.09 9.60
CA VAL A 19 -11.83 -2.89 8.79
C VAL A 19 -12.05 -4.12 7.89
N ASN A 20 -13.31 -4.56 7.78
CA ASN A 20 -13.69 -5.55 6.78
C ASN A 20 -13.67 -4.90 5.38
N TYR A 21 -12.93 -5.49 4.43
CA TYR A 21 -12.74 -4.94 3.09
C TYR A 21 -14.06 -4.77 2.32
N ASP A 22 -14.95 -5.76 2.37
CA ASP A 22 -16.24 -5.69 1.67
C ASP A 22 -17.12 -4.57 2.25
N GLY A 23 -17.09 -4.39 3.58
CA GLY A 23 -17.74 -3.26 4.24
C GLY A 23 -17.18 -1.90 3.81
N LEU A 24 -15.86 -1.79 3.60
CA LEU A 24 -15.23 -0.58 3.07
C LEU A 24 -15.68 -0.30 1.63
N VAL A 25 -15.74 -1.33 0.77
CA VAL A 25 -16.22 -1.18 -0.61
C VAL A 25 -17.64 -0.63 -0.63
N GLU A 26 -18.54 -1.18 0.17
CA GLU A 26 -19.92 -0.68 0.28
C GLU A 26 -19.97 0.75 0.82
N ARG A 27 -19.14 1.09 1.81
CA ARG A 27 -19.06 2.46 2.33
C ARG A 27 -18.59 3.46 1.26
N VAL A 28 -17.59 3.12 0.47
CA VAL A 28 -17.05 3.98 -0.59
C VAL A 28 -18.08 4.19 -1.70
N ARG A 29 -18.87 3.16 -2.05
CA ARG A 29 -19.94 3.25 -3.06
C ARG A 29 -21.04 4.25 -2.71
N GLN A 30 -21.23 4.54 -1.42
CA GLN A 30 -22.17 5.58 -0.96
C GLN A 30 -21.65 7.01 -1.20
N GLY A 31 -20.39 7.17 -1.66
CA GLY A 31 -19.75 8.44 -1.90
C GLY A 31 -19.29 9.16 -0.63
N GLY A 32 -18.86 10.41 -0.81
CA GLY A 32 -18.25 11.24 0.24
C GLY A 32 -16.78 11.53 -0.04
N THR A 33 -16.16 12.28 0.86
CA THR A 33 -14.73 12.60 0.79
C THR A 33 -13.90 11.51 1.45
N ASP A 34 -12.60 11.47 1.13
CA ASP A 34 -11.66 10.53 1.73
C ASP A 34 -11.62 10.67 3.25
N GLU A 35 -11.72 11.89 3.79
CA GLU A 35 -11.76 12.13 5.24
C GLU A 35 -13.02 11.55 5.88
N LYS A 36 -14.17 11.61 5.19
CA LYS A 36 -15.42 11.01 5.68
C LYS A 36 -15.36 9.49 5.65
N ILE A 37 -14.66 8.91 4.70
CA ILE A 37 -14.47 7.45 4.62
C ILE A 37 -13.46 7.00 5.67
N LEU A 38 -12.35 7.72 5.84
CA LEU A 38 -11.33 7.43 6.85
C LEU A 38 -11.88 7.54 8.28
N ASN A 39 -12.65 8.59 8.57
CA ASN A 39 -13.33 8.72 9.86
C ASN A 39 -14.28 7.55 10.11
N TRP A 40 -15.01 7.09 9.09
CA TRP A 40 -15.84 5.90 9.21
C TRP A 40 -15.01 4.65 9.52
N CYS A 41 -13.86 4.45 8.87
CA CYS A 41 -12.94 3.35 9.18
C CYS A 41 -12.52 3.36 10.66
N PHE A 42 -12.26 4.55 11.21
CA PHE A 42 -11.94 4.71 12.64
C PHE A 42 -13.11 4.37 13.56
N THR A 43 -14.36 4.57 13.13
CA THR A 43 -15.55 4.21 13.91
C THR A 43 -15.86 2.72 13.92
N VAL A 44 -15.65 2.01 12.81
CA VAL A 44 -16.01 0.59 12.69
C VAL A 44 -14.84 -0.36 12.96
N GLY A 45 -13.61 0.16 12.92
CA GLY A 45 -12.38 -0.59 13.14
C GLY A 45 -11.58 -0.03 14.30
N ARG A 46 -10.41 0.52 14.01
CA ARG A 46 -9.57 1.22 14.98
C ARG A 46 -9.06 2.55 14.43
N LYS A 47 -8.86 3.51 15.33
CA LYS A 47 -8.02 4.68 15.07
C LYS A 47 -6.60 4.41 15.60
N PRO A 48 -5.59 4.22 14.73
CA PRO A 48 -4.22 4.03 15.17
C PRO A 48 -3.70 5.27 15.91
N SER A 49 -2.81 5.08 16.88
CA SER A 49 -2.06 6.19 17.50
C SER A 49 -1.00 6.74 16.55
N ASP A 50 -0.40 7.88 16.89
CA ASP A 50 0.72 8.44 16.12
C ASP A 50 1.90 7.46 16.05
N ASP A 51 2.18 6.74 17.14
CA ASP A 51 3.22 5.69 17.18
C ASP A 51 2.87 4.49 16.28
N ASP A 52 1.61 4.05 16.28
CA ASP A 52 1.15 2.98 15.37
C ASP A 52 1.35 3.40 13.91
N VAL A 53 0.98 4.64 13.58
CA VAL A 53 1.13 5.21 12.22
C VAL A 53 2.60 5.31 11.86
N TYR A 54 3.47 5.76 12.77
CA TYR A 54 4.90 5.85 12.54
C TYR A 54 5.50 4.47 12.22
N VAL A 55 5.27 3.49 13.09
CA VAL A 55 5.80 2.12 12.90
C VAL A 55 5.26 1.50 11.62
N TRP A 56 3.97 1.69 11.33
CA TRP A 56 3.36 1.22 10.10
C TRP A 56 3.99 1.82 8.85
N ASN A 57 4.16 3.14 8.82
CA ASN A 57 4.76 3.84 7.69
C ASN A 57 6.22 3.42 7.49
N GLU A 58 6.99 3.31 8.58
CA GLU A 58 8.38 2.85 8.55
C GLU A 58 8.48 1.40 8.07
N PHE A 59 7.57 0.53 8.47
CA PHE A 59 7.52 -0.84 7.97
C PHE A 59 7.17 -0.88 6.48
N MET A 60 6.10 -0.18 6.08
CA MET A 60 5.59 -0.22 4.70
C MET A 60 6.55 0.42 3.70
N ARG A 61 7.22 1.53 4.04
CA ARG A 61 8.15 2.21 3.11
C ARG A 61 9.33 1.34 2.70
N LYS A 62 9.73 0.37 3.53
CA LYS A 62 10.83 -0.59 3.28
C LYS A 62 10.35 -1.91 2.70
N ARG A 63 9.05 -2.07 2.47
CA ARG A 63 8.47 -3.35 2.07
C ARG A 63 8.99 -3.82 0.71
N GLY A 64 9.46 -5.06 0.64
CA GLY A 64 10.16 -5.62 -0.52
C GLY A 64 11.68 -5.46 -0.48
N TRP A 65 12.24 -4.79 0.53
CA TRP A 65 13.69 -4.69 0.71
C TRP A 65 14.16 -5.64 1.81
N ASN A 66 14.88 -6.70 1.41
CA ASN A 66 15.39 -7.76 2.28
C ASN A 66 14.30 -8.44 3.14
N ASP A 67 13.10 -8.55 2.58
CA ASP A 67 11.97 -9.26 3.18
C ASP A 67 11.35 -10.28 2.20
N GLU A 68 10.28 -10.96 2.61
CA GLU A 68 9.64 -12.02 1.82
C GLU A 68 8.97 -11.54 0.52
N VAL A 69 8.86 -10.23 0.29
CA VAL A 69 8.32 -9.63 -0.95
C VAL A 69 9.45 -9.28 -1.94
N SER A 70 10.72 -9.40 -1.55
CA SER A 70 11.87 -9.05 -2.40
C SER A 70 11.87 -9.79 -3.74
N GLU A 71 11.53 -11.09 -3.75
CA GLU A 71 11.45 -11.87 -4.99
C GLU A 71 10.38 -11.36 -5.94
N ILE A 72 9.24 -10.91 -5.38
CA ILE A 72 8.13 -10.33 -6.17
C ILE A 72 8.58 -9.00 -6.79
N VAL A 73 9.30 -8.16 -6.04
CA VAL A 73 9.84 -6.90 -6.57
C VAL A 73 10.82 -7.17 -7.72
N ASN A 74 11.78 -8.07 -7.52
CA ASN A 74 12.75 -8.41 -8.55
C ASN A 74 12.10 -8.98 -9.82
N ARG A 75 11.12 -9.87 -9.67
CA ARG A 75 10.35 -10.40 -10.80
C ARG A 75 9.61 -9.29 -11.55
N ARG A 76 8.86 -8.44 -10.84
CA ARG A 76 8.09 -7.35 -11.47
C ARG A 76 8.99 -6.32 -12.15
N LYS A 77 10.16 -6.01 -11.57
CA LYS A 77 11.19 -5.18 -12.23
C LYS A 77 11.63 -5.79 -13.55
N ALA A 78 11.89 -7.10 -13.59
CA ALA A 78 12.30 -7.78 -14.81
C ALA A 78 11.20 -7.78 -15.87
N GLU A 79 9.94 -8.05 -15.48
CA GLU A 79 8.77 -7.99 -16.35
C GLU A 79 8.54 -6.59 -16.94
N ALA A 80 8.85 -5.53 -16.19
CA ALA A 80 8.74 -4.14 -16.62
C ALA A 80 9.99 -3.61 -17.36
N GLY A 81 11.02 -4.43 -17.58
CA GLY A 81 12.26 -4.00 -18.24
C GLY A 81 13.14 -3.07 -17.39
N MET A 82 13.00 -3.11 -16.07
CA MET A 82 13.71 -2.27 -15.09
C MET A 82 14.74 -3.05 -14.26
N SER A 83 15.28 -4.16 -14.80
CA SER A 83 16.23 -5.02 -14.09
C SER A 83 17.51 -4.30 -13.66
N ASP A 84 17.94 -3.30 -14.44
CA ASP A 84 19.16 -2.51 -14.24
C ASP A 84 18.98 -1.33 -13.26
N ARG A 85 17.75 -1.02 -12.85
CA ARG A 85 17.42 0.07 -11.92
C ARG A 85 17.75 -0.31 -10.47
N SER A 86 19.00 -0.11 -10.07
CA SER A 86 19.49 -0.40 -8.72
C SER A 86 18.88 0.50 -7.63
N ASP A 87 18.34 1.66 -8.02
CA ASP A 87 17.62 2.60 -7.15
C ASP A 87 16.22 2.10 -6.72
N ILE A 88 15.67 1.09 -7.42
CA ILE A 88 14.41 0.45 -7.06
C ILE A 88 14.67 -0.78 -6.19
N GLN A 89 14.48 -0.62 -4.88
CA GLN A 89 14.70 -1.65 -3.85
C GLN A 89 13.43 -2.08 -3.13
N THR A 90 12.39 -1.23 -3.12
CA THR A 90 11.12 -1.50 -2.43
C THR A 90 9.98 -1.63 -3.41
N SER A 91 8.88 -2.24 -2.97
CA SER A 91 7.65 -2.36 -3.77
C SER A 91 7.07 -0.98 -4.12
N PHE A 92 7.17 0.00 -3.22
CA PHE A 92 6.66 1.35 -3.47
C PHE A 92 7.51 2.10 -4.49
N GLN A 93 8.85 1.96 -4.43
CA GLN A 93 9.73 2.52 -5.47
C GLN A 93 9.44 1.90 -6.84
N PHE A 94 9.15 0.59 -6.87
CA PHE A 94 8.76 -0.08 -8.12
C PHE A 94 7.43 0.47 -8.64
N ILE A 95 6.39 0.57 -7.79
CA ILE A 95 5.08 1.10 -8.19
C ILE A 95 5.20 2.52 -8.71
N ASP A 96 5.93 3.40 -8.01
CA ASP A 96 6.15 4.77 -8.45
C ASP A 96 6.83 4.81 -9.83
N ALA A 97 7.87 4.00 -10.06
CA ALA A 97 8.55 3.93 -11.35
C ALA A 97 7.66 3.37 -12.47
N ASP A 98 6.87 2.32 -12.19
CA ASP A 98 5.91 1.69 -13.11
C ASP A 98 4.78 2.65 -13.51
N GLU A 99 4.36 3.51 -12.57
CA GLU A 99 3.36 4.56 -12.80
C GLU A 99 3.97 5.86 -13.37
N GLY A 100 5.26 5.86 -13.71
CA GLY A 100 5.96 6.99 -14.33
C GLY A 100 6.22 8.17 -13.38
N ARG A 101 6.12 7.98 -12.06
CA ARG A 101 6.47 9.00 -11.08
C ARG A 101 7.98 9.07 -10.89
N LEU A 102 8.51 10.28 -10.76
CA LEU A 102 9.93 10.50 -10.48
C LEU A 102 10.28 10.00 -9.08
N PRO A 103 11.48 9.42 -8.89
CA PRO A 103 11.98 9.10 -7.56
C PRO A 103 11.97 10.35 -6.68
N LYS A 104 11.38 10.26 -5.50
CA LYS A 104 11.45 11.35 -4.53
C LYS A 104 12.90 11.47 -4.05
N SER A 105 13.55 12.59 -4.36
CA SER A 105 14.78 13.00 -3.68
C SER A 105 14.43 13.31 -2.22
N TRP A 106 15.08 12.62 -1.30
CA TRP A 106 14.94 12.84 0.15
C TRP A 106 15.86 13.96 0.61
#